data_AF-A0A0P7CR54-F1
#
_entry.id   AF-A0A0P7CR54-F1
#
_cell.length_a   1.000
_cell.length_b   1.000
_cell.length_c   1.000
_cell.angle_alpha   90.00
_cell.angle_beta   90.00
_cell.angle_gamma   90.00
#
_symmetry.space_group_name_H-M   'P 1'
#
loop_
_entity.id
_entity.type
_entity.pdbx_description
1 polymer ?
#
loop_
_entity_poly.entity_id
_entity_poly.type
_entity_poly.pdbx_seq_one_letter_code
_entity_poly.pdbx_strand_id
1 'polypeptide(L)'
;MADEDARPEPEDDDTDDAGAEEGKVGSKEESRTDPKSGGGDDDRDADADENASKDADDNGDEDRPSASELRTLRDSLARTREEARRYRTDLRKLKEQVAADKRKGESDHDKALREAQEESAKETEGRYKPIIVRSAAKAAFHDANAALIDENGKPSEGKFARLYRLLDQDSIEVDVDGEVTGLADQVEAIKADYPEFFPRPKPEPAKRPKADAADRKPEPAKAKTSAERLAALLG
;
A
#
# COMPACT_ATOMS: atom_id res chain seq x y z
N MET A 1 77.95 46.75 17.82
CA MET A 1 76.79 46.50 18.69
C MET A 1 76.14 45.25 18.11
N ALA A 2 76.72 44.07 18.39
CA ALA A 2 76.51 43.24 19.59
C ALA A 2 75.03 42.80 19.63
N ASP A 3 74.71 41.60 19.13
CA ASP A 3 74.76 40.27 19.81
C ASP A 3 73.70 40.13 20.90
N GLU A 4 73.26 38.88 21.11
CA GLU A 4 72.34 38.38 22.14
C GLU A 4 70.82 38.53 21.81
N ASP A 5 69.95 37.54 22.02
CA ASP A 5 70.13 36.16 22.43
C ASP A 5 68.82 35.38 22.21
N ALA A 6 68.99 34.09 21.91
CA ALA A 6 68.27 32.93 22.47
C ALA A 6 66.73 32.79 22.43
N ARG A 7 66.32 31.73 21.71
CA ARG A 7 65.13 30.83 21.84
C ARG A 7 64.88 30.35 23.30
N PRO A 8 63.68 29.88 23.71
CA PRO A 8 63.13 28.57 23.31
C PRO A 8 61.61 28.47 23.11
N GLU A 9 61.20 27.45 22.34
CA GLU A 9 59.86 26.86 22.32
C GLU A 9 59.56 26.10 23.62
N PRO A 10 58.29 25.88 23.93
CA PRO A 10 57.82 24.52 24.25
C PRO A 10 56.60 24.14 23.39
N GLU A 11 56.63 23.04 22.65
CA GLU A 11 56.40 21.64 23.08
C GLU A 11 54.96 21.38 23.56
N ASP A 12 54.23 20.67 22.70
CA ASP A 12 53.25 19.59 22.94
C ASP A 12 52.53 19.53 24.29
N ASP A 13 51.20 19.55 24.25
CA ASP A 13 50.41 18.83 25.24
C ASP A 13 49.30 18.02 24.56
N ASP A 14 49.45 16.72 24.72
CA ASP A 14 48.57 15.65 24.29
C ASP A 14 47.18 15.81 24.89
N THR A 15 46.14 15.73 24.06
CA THR A 15 44.80 15.35 24.52
C THR A 15 44.30 14.15 23.73
N ASP A 16 44.98 13.02 23.98
CA ASP A 16 44.33 11.71 24.00
C ASP A 16 43.50 11.63 25.29
N ASP A 17 42.17 11.65 25.19
CA ASP A 17 41.38 10.83 26.12
C ASP A 17 40.08 10.32 25.48
N ALA A 18 39.93 9.01 25.67
CA ALA A 18 38.95 8.14 25.07
C ALA A 18 37.62 8.24 25.84
N GLY A 19 36.66 8.97 25.28
CA GLY A 19 35.27 8.98 25.74
C GLY A 19 34.39 7.96 25.03
N ALA A 20 34.75 6.68 25.06
CA ALA A 20 33.84 5.60 24.71
C ALA A 20 32.79 5.43 25.82
N GLU A 21 31.76 6.29 25.83
CA GLU A 21 30.56 6.01 26.62
C GLU A 21 29.57 5.20 25.79
N GLU A 22 29.58 3.90 26.06
CA GLU A 22 28.49 2.99 25.78
C GLU A 22 27.21 3.49 26.45
N GLY A 23 26.40 4.23 25.69
CA GLY A 23 25.02 4.53 26.03
C GLY A 23 24.16 3.25 26.02
N LYS A 24 24.28 2.45 27.08
CA LYS A 24 23.35 1.37 27.43
C LYS A 24 22.04 2.01 27.88
N VAL A 25 21.24 2.47 26.93
CA VAL A 25 19.88 2.93 27.18
C VAL A 25 19.02 1.71 27.44
N GLY A 26 18.89 1.35 28.72
CA GLY A 26 17.87 0.42 29.19
C GLY A 26 16.49 0.99 28.87
N SER A 27 15.90 0.53 27.78
CA SER A 27 14.48 0.72 27.50
C SER A 27 13.72 -0.24 28.41
N LYS A 28 13.46 0.29 29.61
CA LYS A 28 12.54 -0.21 30.61
C LYS A 28 11.18 -0.47 29.95
N GLU A 29 10.65 -1.65 30.23
CA GLU A 29 9.28 -2.07 29.98
C GLU A 29 8.28 -0.94 30.28
N GLU A 30 7.60 -0.47 29.25
CA GLU A 30 6.28 0.15 29.40
C GLU A 30 5.27 -0.66 28.60
N SER A 31 4.59 -1.52 29.36
CA SER A 31 3.21 -1.97 29.20
C SER A 31 2.53 -1.63 27.87
N ARG A 32 2.54 -2.59 26.95
CA ARG A 32 1.47 -2.75 25.96
C ARG A 32 0.19 -3.10 26.74
N THR A 33 -0.63 -2.11 26.99
CA THR A 33 -2.06 -2.32 27.23
C THR A 33 -2.69 -2.52 25.85
N ASP A 34 -3.11 -3.75 25.56
CA ASP A 34 -3.94 -4.05 24.40
C ASP A 34 -5.29 -3.31 24.56
N PRO A 35 -5.64 -2.33 23.70
CA PRO A 35 -7.04 -2.00 23.55
C PRO A 35 -7.69 -3.18 22.84
N LYS A 36 -8.42 -4.01 23.61
CA LYS A 36 -9.47 -4.88 23.07
C LYS A 36 -10.43 -4.00 22.25
N SER A 37 -10.20 -3.92 20.95
CA SER A 37 -11.22 -3.48 20.00
C SER A 37 -12.31 -4.54 20.02
N GLY A 38 -13.44 -4.20 20.65
CA GLY A 38 -14.71 -4.87 20.43
C GLY A 38 -14.97 -4.98 18.92
N GLY A 39 -15.55 -6.07 18.45
CA GLY A 39 -16.92 -6.41 18.79
C GLY A 39 -17.79 -5.81 17.70
N GLY A 40 -17.95 -6.58 16.62
CA GLY A 40 -18.68 -6.23 15.42
C GLY A 40 -19.01 -7.50 14.66
N ASP A 41 -19.75 -8.38 15.35
CA ASP A 41 -20.54 -9.45 14.73
C ASP A 41 -21.58 -8.78 13.82
N ASP A 42 -21.25 -8.64 12.53
CA ASP A 42 -22.24 -8.37 11.49
C ASP A 42 -22.67 -9.72 10.92
N ASP A 43 -23.51 -10.40 11.71
CA ASP A 43 -24.37 -11.49 11.28
C ASP A 43 -25.26 -10.99 10.13
N ARG A 44 -24.81 -11.21 8.90
CA ARG A 44 -25.68 -11.13 7.72
C ARG A 44 -26.02 -12.53 7.28
N ASP A 45 -26.98 -13.10 8.02
CA ASP A 45 -27.95 -14.04 7.50
C ASP A 45 -28.57 -13.47 6.21
N ALA A 46 -28.29 -14.13 5.09
CA ALA A 46 -29.04 -13.95 3.86
C ALA A 46 -29.25 -15.32 3.20
N ASP A 47 -29.86 -16.23 3.97
CA ASP A 47 -30.68 -17.29 3.40
C ASP A 47 -32.05 -16.68 3.07
N ALA A 48 -32.24 -16.30 1.81
CA ALA A 48 -33.56 -16.15 1.23
C ALA A 48 -33.55 -16.82 -0.14
N ASP A 49 -34.19 -17.97 -0.09
CA ASP A 49 -34.50 -18.93 -1.12
C ASP A 49 -35.31 -18.35 -2.29
N GLU A 50 -35.25 -19.10 -3.38
CA GLU A 50 -36.34 -19.32 -4.33
C GLU A 50 -36.82 -18.21 -5.29
N ASN A 51 -36.55 -18.50 -6.57
CA ASN A 51 -37.57 -18.60 -7.62
C ASN A 51 -38.02 -17.30 -8.30
N ALA A 52 -37.17 -16.77 -9.18
CA ALA A 52 -37.60 -15.86 -10.23
C ALA A 52 -38.07 -16.66 -11.46
N SER A 53 -39.37 -16.94 -11.48
CA SER A 53 -40.10 -17.29 -12.68
C SER A 53 -39.93 -16.22 -13.76
N LYS A 54 -39.93 -16.71 -14.98
CA LYS A 54 -39.66 -16.01 -16.21
C LYS A 54 -40.99 -15.50 -16.78
N ASP A 55 -41.51 -14.42 -16.21
CA ASP A 55 -42.67 -13.72 -16.77
C ASP A 55 -42.26 -12.33 -17.25
N ALA A 56 -42.25 -12.21 -18.58
CA ALA A 56 -42.10 -10.97 -19.29
C ALA A 56 -43.43 -10.21 -19.19
N ASP A 57 -43.53 -9.29 -18.25
CA ASP A 57 -44.58 -8.27 -18.24
C ASP A 57 -44.01 -6.91 -18.66
N ASP A 58 -44.31 -6.62 -19.92
CA ASP A 58 -44.28 -5.38 -20.65
C ASP A 58 -45.17 -4.32 -19.98
N ASN A 59 -44.71 -3.69 -18.88
CA ASN A 59 -45.28 -2.45 -18.32
C ASN A 59 -44.28 -1.82 -17.32
N GLY A 60 -43.57 -0.75 -17.73
CA GLY A 60 -42.68 -0.03 -16.81
C GLY A 60 -41.81 1.06 -17.45
N ASP A 61 -42.35 1.81 -18.41
CA ASP A 61 -41.67 2.98 -19.03
C ASP A 61 -42.06 4.31 -18.33
N GLU A 62 -42.47 4.27 -17.05
CA GLU A 62 -42.93 5.47 -16.31
C GLU A 62 -41.89 6.11 -15.38
N ASP A 63 -40.76 5.45 -15.10
CA ASP A 63 -39.71 5.99 -14.21
C ASP A 63 -38.41 6.41 -14.91
N ARG A 64 -38.37 6.36 -16.25
CA ARG A 64 -37.19 6.81 -17.00
C ARG A 64 -37.25 8.33 -17.20
N PRO A 65 -36.23 9.09 -16.75
CA PRO A 65 -36.21 10.53 -16.98
C PRO A 65 -36.31 10.83 -18.47
N SER A 66 -37.21 11.75 -18.80
CA SER A 66 -37.48 12.18 -20.17
C SER A 66 -36.20 12.71 -20.83
N ALA A 67 -36.14 12.65 -22.16
CA ALA A 67 -34.97 13.13 -22.91
C ALA A 67 -34.64 14.62 -22.63
N SER A 68 -35.64 15.43 -22.27
CA SER A 68 -35.47 16.82 -21.82
C SER A 68 -34.82 16.92 -20.43
N GLU A 69 -35.23 16.08 -19.48
CA GLU A 69 -34.64 16.04 -18.13
C GLU A 69 -33.20 15.53 -18.16
N LEU A 70 -32.89 14.58 -19.04
CA LEU A 70 -31.50 14.14 -19.24
C LEU A 70 -30.61 15.25 -19.81
N ARG A 71 -31.15 16.14 -20.65
CA ARG A 71 -30.40 17.29 -21.17
C ARG A 71 -30.15 18.33 -20.09
N THR A 72 -31.18 18.70 -19.32
CA THR A 72 -31.03 19.67 -18.23
C THR A 72 -30.08 19.15 -17.15
N LEU A 73 -30.10 17.85 -16.85
CA LEU A 73 -29.20 17.21 -15.89
C LEU A 73 -27.75 17.14 -16.40
N ARG A 74 -27.54 16.91 -17.69
CA ARG A 74 -26.20 16.99 -18.30
C ARG A 74 -25.66 18.41 -18.29
N ASP A 75 -26.48 19.40 -18.59
CA ASP A 75 -26.09 20.80 -18.57
C ASP A 75 -25.79 21.28 -17.14
N SER A 76 -26.56 20.85 -16.15
CA SER A 76 -26.27 21.15 -14.74
C SER A 76 -24.99 20.49 -14.24
N LEU A 77 -24.74 19.23 -14.61
CA LEU A 77 -23.47 18.55 -14.33
C LEU A 77 -22.28 19.20 -15.03
N ALA A 78 -22.46 19.71 -16.26
CA ALA A 78 -21.40 20.42 -16.97
C ALA A 78 -21.03 21.72 -16.25
N ARG A 79 -22.02 22.50 -15.80
CA ARG A 79 -21.81 23.74 -15.03
C ARG A 79 -21.12 23.48 -13.69
N THR A 80 -21.58 22.49 -12.92
CA THR A 80 -20.96 22.15 -11.63
C THR A 80 -19.52 21.66 -11.80
N ARG A 81 -19.23 20.89 -12.85
CA ARG A 81 -17.85 20.48 -13.19
C ARG A 81 -16.98 21.67 -13.57
N GLU A 82 -17.50 22.63 -14.31
CA GLU A 82 -16.77 23.84 -14.68
C GLU A 82 -16.48 24.72 -13.45
N GLU A 83 -17.47 24.93 -12.59
CA GLU A 83 -17.31 25.65 -11.32
C GLU A 83 -16.29 24.98 -10.41
N ALA A 84 -16.34 23.64 -10.28
CA ALA A 84 -15.36 22.89 -9.52
C ALA A 84 -13.93 23.05 -10.08
N ARG A 85 -13.78 23.10 -11.42
CA ARG A 85 -12.48 23.37 -12.06
C ARG A 85 -11.98 24.77 -11.74
N ARG A 86 -12.84 25.79 -11.86
CA ARG A 86 -12.50 27.17 -11.51
C ARG A 86 -12.08 27.29 -10.04
N TYR A 87 -12.85 26.69 -9.14
CA TYR A 87 -12.54 26.68 -7.72
C TYR A 87 -11.19 26.01 -7.41
N ARG A 88 -10.87 24.90 -8.07
CA ARG A 88 -9.54 24.26 -7.96
C ARG A 88 -8.42 25.19 -8.43
N THR A 89 -8.61 25.87 -9.57
CA THR A 89 -7.60 26.82 -10.06
C THR A 89 -7.43 28.02 -9.14
N ASP A 90 -8.51 28.52 -8.55
CA ASP A 90 -8.47 29.66 -7.64
C ASP A 90 -7.84 29.26 -6.30
N LEU A 91 -8.19 28.09 -5.76
CA LEU A 91 -7.51 27.54 -4.58
C LEU A 91 -6.01 27.37 -4.80
N ARG A 92 -5.60 26.88 -5.98
CA ARG A 92 -4.17 26.75 -6.33
C ARG A 92 -3.49 28.12 -6.35
N LYS A 93 -4.09 29.12 -7.02
CA LYS A 93 -3.56 30.50 -7.06
C LYS A 93 -3.48 31.12 -5.66
N LEU A 94 -4.50 30.92 -4.83
CA LEU A 94 -4.52 31.44 -3.46
C LEU A 94 -3.41 30.82 -2.62
N LYS A 95 -3.21 29.50 -2.72
CA LYS A 95 -2.10 28.80 -2.07
C LYS A 95 -0.74 29.32 -2.54
N GLU A 96 -0.57 29.54 -3.84
CA GLU A 96 0.66 30.11 -4.41
C GLU A 96 0.91 31.56 -3.92
N GLN A 97 -0.14 32.39 -3.82
CA GLN A 97 -0.03 33.74 -3.26
C GLN A 97 0.34 33.74 -1.77
N VAL A 98 -0.32 32.91 -0.96
CA VAL A 98 0.01 32.76 0.46
C VAL A 98 1.45 32.27 0.65
N ALA A 99 1.90 31.33 -0.18
CA ALA A 99 3.29 30.88 -0.16
C ALA A 99 4.27 31.98 -0.58
N ALA A 100 3.93 32.78 -1.61
CA ALA A 100 4.76 33.89 -2.06
C ALA A 100 4.87 35.02 -1.04
N ASP A 101 3.78 35.34 -0.33
CA ASP A 101 3.80 36.39 0.70
C ASP A 101 4.55 35.95 1.96
N LYS A 102 4.48 34.66 2.33
CA LYS A 102 5.36 34.10 3.37
C LYS A 102 6.85 34.26 3.01
N ARG A 103 7.23 33.96 1.76
CA ARG A 103 8.61 34.12 1.27
C ARG A 103 9.12 35.56 1.29
N LYS A 104 8.26 36.57 1.21
CA LYS A 104 8.68 38.00 1.23
C LYS A 104 9.01 38.51 2.63
N GLY A 105 8.52 37.83 3.68
CA GLY A 105 8.75 38.20 5.07
C GLY A 105 9.65 37.24 5.85
N GLU A 106 10.14 36.18 5.21
CA GLU A 106 11.03 35.20 5.83
C GLU A 106 12.39 35.83 6.15
N SER A 107 12.86 35.63 7.38
CA SER A 107 14.24 35.96 7.75
C SER A 107 15.20 34.98 7.08
N ASP A 108 16.49 35.34 6.95
CA ASP A 108 17.51 34.42 6.43
C ASP A 108 17.57 33.10 7.22
N HIS A 109 17.22 33.14 8.50
CA HIS A 109 17.11 31.94 9.34
C HIS A 109 15.93 31.05 8.94
N ASP A 110 14.75 31.62 8.67
CA ASP A 110 13.57 30.86 8.27
C ASP A 110 13.76 30.23 6.89
N LYS A 111 14.43 30.95 5.99
CA LYS A 111 14.79 30.44 4.66
C LYS A 111 15.72 29.23 4.77
N ALA A 112 16.73 29.29 5.64
CA ALA A 112 17.66 28.18 5.87
C ALA A 112 16.94 26.95 6.47
N LEU A 113 16.02 27.15 7.41
CA LEU A 113 15.22 26.05 7.97
C LEU A 113 14.33 25.40 6.91
N ARG A 114 13.72 26.19 6.02
CA ARG A 114 12.87 25.70 4.93
C ARG A 114 13.66 24.90 3.90
N GLU A 115 14.83 25.38 3.50
CA GLU A 115 15.71 24.66 2.57
C GLU A 115 16.19 23.34 3.17
N ALA A 116 16.59 23.33 4.44
CA ALA A 116 16.95 22.09 5.15
C ALA A 116 15.77 21.10 5.26
N GLN A 117 14.55 21.60 5.48
CA GLN A 117 13.34 20.76 5.50
C GLN A 117 13.00 20.22 4.11
N GLU A 118 13.09 21.03 3.05
CA GLU A 118 12.85 20.57 1.68
C GLU A 118 13.91 19.55 1.23
N GLU A 119 15.16 19.70 1.64
CA GLU A 119 16.23 18.75 1.34
C GLU A 119 16.03 17.43 2.07
N SER A 120 15.73 17.46 3.38
CA SER A 120 15.41 16.25 4.14
C SER A 120 14.14 15.55 3.67
N ALA A 121 13.10 16.30 3.27
CA ALA A 121 11.90 15.74 2.67
C ALA A 121 12.22 15.06 1.33
N LYS A 122 12.97 15.71 0.43
CA LYS A 122 13.38 15.10 -0.85
C LYS A 122 14.25 13.86 -0.65
N GLU A 123 15.15 13.87 0.32
CA GLU A 123 15.97 12.70 0.63
C GLU A 123 15.15 11.52 1.17
N THR A 124 14.22 11.80 2.09
CA THR A 124 13.36 10.75 2.66
C THR A 124 12.39 10.22 1.62
N GLU A 125 11.73 11.09 0.86
CA GLU A 125 10.90 10.71 -0.28
C GLU A 125 11.70 9.88 -1.29
N GLY A 126 12.91 10.30 -1.67
CA GLY A 126 13.76 9.54 -2.61
C GLY A 126 14.11 8.13 -2.14
N ARG A 127 14.27 7.91 -0.83
CA ARG A 127 14.60 6.60 -0.25
C ARG A 127 13.37 5.70 -0.10
N TYR A 128 12.25 6.26 0.37
CA TYR A 128 11.06 5.47 0.72
C TYR A 128 10.05 5.33 -0.42
N LYS A 129 9.90 6.36 -1.28
CA LYS A 129 9.00 6.34 -2.44
C LYS A 129 9.17 5.09 -3.30
N PRO A 130 10.36 4.69 -3.77
CA PRO A 130 10.49 3.50 -4.62
C PRO A 130 10.11 2.20 -3.91
N ILE A 131 10.25 2.11 -2.58
CA ILE A 131 9.88 0.93 -1.80
C ILE A 131 8.35 0.83 -1.72
N ILE A 132 7.68 1.93 -1.37
CA ILE A 132 6.22 2.01 -1.24
C ILE A 132 5.55 1.85 -2.61
N VAL A 133 6.04 2.54 -3.64
CA VAL A 133 5.49 2.42 -4.99
C VAL A 133 5.66 1.00 -5.52
N ARG A 134 6.78 0.34 -5.25
CA ARG A 134 7.00 -1.05 -5.67
C ARG A 134 6.08 -2.04 -4.96
N SER A 135 5.83 -1.87 -3.65
CA SER A 135 4.90 -2.74 -2.92
C SER A 135 3.45 -2.51 -3.35
N ALA A 136 3.04 -1.24 -3.49
CA ALA A 136 1.71 -0.87 -3.97
C ALA A 136 1.48 -1.35 -5.41
N ALA A 137 2.46 -1.20 -6.31
CA ALA A 137 2.36 -1.70 -7.68
C ALA A 137 2.20 -3.22 -7.73
N LYS A 138 2.88 -3.98 -6.86
CA LYS A 138 2.69 -5.44 -6.76
C LYS A 138 1.25 -5.78 -6.40
N ALA A 139 0.68 -5.10 -5.40
CA ALA A 139 -0.70 -5.30 -4.99
C ALA A 139 -1.68 -4.92 -6.12
N ALA A 140 -1.54 -3.74 -6.70
CA ALA A 140 -2.41 -3.27 -7.77
C ALA A 140 -2.39 -4.17 -9.02
N PHE A 141 -1.22 -4.65 -9.44
CA PHE A 141 -1.14 -5.61 -10.55
C PHE A 141 -1.75 -6.97 -10.19
N HIS A 142 -1.61 -7.42 -8.94
CA HIS A 142 -2.25 -8.64 -8.48
C HIS A 142 -3.78 -8.52 -8.51
N ASP A 143 -4.33 -7.40 -8.02
CA ASP A 143 -5.78 -7.13 -8.02
C ASP A 143 -6.34 -6.99 -9.45
N ALA A 144 -5.53 -6.46 -10.37
CA ALA A 144 -5.84 -6.39 -11.79
C ALA A 144 -5.80 -7.76 -12.51
N ASN A 145 -5.45 -8.86 -11.81
CA ASN A 145 -5.20 -10.19 -12.35
C ASN A 145 -4.05 -10.22 -13.38
N ALA A 146 -2.98 -9.46 -13.16
CA ALA A 146 -1.78 -9.58 -13.98
C ALA A 146 -1.17 -11.00 -13.82
N ALA A 147 -0.57 -11.51 -14.90
CA ALA A 147 0.14 -12.79 -14.97
C ALA A 147 1.47 -12.74 -14.21
N LEU A 148 1.44 -12.34 -12.93
CA LEU A 148 2.60 -12.31 -12.05
C LEU A 148 3.00 -13.69 -11.57
N ILE A 149 2.18 -14.72 -11.81
CA ILE A 149 2.42 -16.09 -11.38
C ILE A 149 3.01 -16.90 -12.54
N ASP A 150 4.02 -17.71 -12.25
CA ASP A 150 4.61 -18.68 -13.19
C ASP A 150 3.76 -19.95 -13.29
N GLU A 151 4.05 -20.79 -14.28
CA GLU A 151 3.38 -22.09 -14.48
C GLU A 151 3.43 -23.00 -13.24
N ASN A 152 4.41 -22.77 -12.36
CA ASN A 152 4.62 -23.49 -11.11
C ASN A 152 3.86 -22.86 -9.91
N GLY A 153 3.00 -21.87 -10.13
CA GLY A 153 2.25 -21.22 -9.05
C GLY A 153 3.09 -20.27 -8.19
N LYS A 154 4.30 -19.90 -8.63
CA LYS A 154 5.21 -19.00 -7.89
C LYS A 154 5.18 -17.58 -8.43
N PRO A 155 5.38 -16.55 -7.59
CA PRO A 155 5.50 -15.17 -8.05
C PRO A 155 6.76 -15.01 -8.92
N SER A 156 6.54 -14.55 -10.14
CA SER A 156 7.52 -14.30 -11.18
C SER A 156 8.07 -12.88 -11.05
N GLU A 157 9.23 -12.73 -10.42
CA GLU A 157 9.84 -11.40 -10.30
C GLU A 157 10.18 -10.78 -11.66
N GLY A 158 10.52 -11.61 -12.65
CA GLY A 158 10.86 -11.14 -14.00
C GLY A 158 9.67 -10.50 -14.74
N LYS A 159 8.47 -11.07 -14.61
CA LYS A 159 7.25 -10.51 -15.22
C LYS A 159 6.83 -9.22 -14.50
N PHE A 160 6.88 -9.23 -13.17
CA PHE A 160 6.66 -8.02 -12.38
C PHE A 160 7.62 -6.90 -12.79
N ALA A 161 8.92 -7.20 -12.91
CA ALA A 161 9.92 -6.20 -13.28
C ALA A 161 9.68 -5.59 -14.67
N ARG A 162 9.08 -6.33 -15.61
CA ARG A 162 8.69 -5.80 -16.92
C ARG A 162 7.51 -4.84 -16.80
N LEU A 163 6.45 -5.23 -16.08
CA LEU A 163 5.29 -4.37 -15.84
C LEU A 163 5.65 -3.11 -15.04
N TYR A 164 6.50 -3.27 -14.03
CA TYR A 164 6.96 -2.16 -13.19
C TYR A 164 7.78 -1.12 -13.98
N ARG A 165 8.47 -1.52 -15.06
CA ARG A 165 9.19 -0.61 -15.95
C ARG A 165 8.27 0.19 -16.89
N LEU A 166 7.02 -0.25 -17.08
CA LEU A 166 6.04 0.46 -17.88
C LEU A 166 5.32 1.57 -17.07
N LEU A 167 5.40 1.50 -15.74
CA LEU A 167 4.86 2.56 -14.88
C LEU A 167 5.74 3.81 -14.95
N ASP A 168 5.07 4.95 -15.05
CA ASP A 168 5.71 6.26 -14.92
C ASP A 168 5.79 6.62 -13.42
N GLN A 169 6.97 6.40 -12.84
CA GLN A 169 7.21 6.59 -11.40
C GLN A 169 7.21 8.06 -10.98
N ASP A 170 7.39 8.98 -11.92
CA ASP A 170 7.45 10.41 -11.64
C ASP A 170 6.05 11.00 -11.45
N SER A 171 5.04 10.46 -12.15
CA SER A 171 3.65 10.86 -11.99
C SER A 171 2.92 10.18 -10.82
N ILE A 172 3.56 9.22 -10.14
CA ILE A 172 3.02 8.58 -8.94
C ILE A 172 3.41 9.42 -7.71
N GLU A 173 2.41 9.83 -6.92
CA GLU A 173 2.59 10.58 -5.69
C GLU A 173 2.27 9.69 -4.48
N VAL A 174 3.11 9.75 -3.45
CA VAL A 174 2.90 9.07 -2.16
C VAL A 174 2.59 10.16 -1.14
N ASP A 175 1.46 10.04 -0.46
CA ASP A 175 1.08 11.00 0.56
C ASP A 175 1.77 10.71 1.91
N VAL A 176 1.46 11.53 2.91
CA VAL A 176 2.02 11.42 4.27
C VAL A 176 1.54 10.16 4.99
N ASP A 177 0.37 9.63 4.61
CA ASP A 177 -0.23 8.41 5.16
C ASP A 177 0.31 7.14 4.46
N GLY A 178 1.11 7.30 3.40
CA GLY A 178 1.66 6.23 2.60
C GLY A 178 0.71 5.70 1.52
N GLU A 179 -0.40 6.39 1.26
CA GLU A 179 -1.28 6.07 0.15
C GLU A 179 -0.66 6.51 -1.17
N VAL A 180 -0.82 5.66 -2.19
CA VAL A 180 -0.23 5.88 -3.52
C VAL A 180 -1.33 6.32 -4.47
N THR A 181 -1.27 7.57 -4.91
CA THR A 181 -2.23 8.14 -5.85
C THR A 181 -1.72 8.05 -7.29
N GLY A 182 -2.64 7.96 -8.27
CA GLY A 182 -2.32 7.86 -9.70
C GLY A 182 -1.87 6.48 -10.20
N LEU A 183 -1.48 5.56 -9.31
CA LEU A 183 -1.07 4.20 -9.67
C LEU A 183 -2.22 3.39 -10.33
N ALA A 184 -3.44 3.49 -9.81
CA ALA A 184 -4.59 2.74 -10.32
C ALA A 184 -4.89 3.08 -11.79
N ASP A 185 -4.91 4.38 -12.12
CA ASP A 185 -5.15 4.88 -13.48
C ASP A 185 -4.09 4.36 -14.46
N GLN A 186 -2.81 4.32 -14.03
CA GLN A 186 -1.73 3.77 -14.85
C GLN A 186 -1.86 2.26 -15.05
N VAL A 187 -2.25 1.51 -14.02
CA VAL A 187 -2.47 0.06 -14.14
C VAL A 187 -3.62 -0.23 -15.11
N GLU A 188 -4.69 0.56 -15.08
CA GLU A 188 -5.79 0.45 -16.04
C GLU A 188 -5.35 0.79 -17.47
N ALA A 189 -4.53 1.83 -17.66
CA ALA A 189 -3.95 2.16 -18.96
C ALA A 189 -3.06 1.03 -19.50
N ILE A 190 -2.16 0.49 -18.67
CA ILE A 190 -1.30 -0.65 -19.04
C ILE A 190 -2.15 -1.88 -19.38
N LYS A 191 -3.25 -2.10 -18.66
CA LYS A 191 -4.19 -3.21 -18.96
C LYS A 191 -4.91 -3.04 -20.28
N ALA A 192 -5.21 -1.81 -20.68
CA ALA A 192 -5.79 -1.51 -21.99
C ALA A 192 -4.77 -1.71 -23.12
N ASP A 193 -3.53 -1.26 -22.91
CA ASP A 193 -2.48 -1.31 -23.92
C ASP A 193 -1.85 -2.70 -24.11
N TYR A 194 -1.73 -3.46 -23.01
CA TYR A 194 -1.08 -4.77 -22.98
C TYR A 194 -1.97 -5.86 -22.31
N PRO A 195 -3.12 -6.19 -22.90
CA PRO A 195 -4.06 -7.16 -22.33
C PRO A 195 -3.47 -8.57 -22.19
N GLU A 196 -2.40 -8.92 -22.91
CA GLU A 196 -1.71 -10.21 -22.83
C GLU A 196 -1.09 -10.48 -21.45
N PHE A 197 -0.77 -9.42 -20.70
CA PHE A 197 -0.27 -9.56 -19.33
C PHE A 197 -1.40 -9.75 -18.31
N PHE A 198 -2.67 -9.58 -18.69
CA PHE A 198 -3.83 -9.67 -17.80
C PHE A 198 -4.76 -10.79 -18.26
N PRO A 199 -4.37 -12.07 -18.05
CA PRO A 199 -5.20 -13.18 -18.43
C PRO A 199 -6.55 -13.07 -17.74
N ARG A 200 -7.62 -13.24 -18.51
CA ARG A 200 -8.98 -13.28 -17.94
C ARG A 200 -9.00 -14.40 -16.90
N PRO A 201 -9.55 -14.15 -15.69
CA PRO A 201 -9.64 -15.17 -14.67
C PRO A 201 -10.31 -16.40 -15.29
N LYS A 202 -9.57 -17.52 -15.31
CA LYS A 202 -10.15 -18.79 -15.74
C LYS A 202 -11.27 -19.09 -14.75
N PRO A 203 -12.49 -19.42 -15.21
CA PRO A 203 -13.55 -19.78 -14.29
C PRO A 203 -13.03 -20.89 -13.36
N GLU A 204 -13.06 -20.65 -12.05
CA GLU A 204 -12.63 -21.66 -11.09
C GLU A 204 -13.40 -22.94 -11.40
N PRO A 205 -12.73 -24.11 -11.53
CA PRO A 205 -13.45 -25.36 -11.71
C PRO A 205 -14.36 -25.53 -10.51
N ALA A 206 -15.67 -25.69 -10.75
CA ALA A 206 -16.68 -25.83 -9.73
C ALA A 206 -16.16 -26.76 -8.63
N LYS A 207 -15.92 -26.20 -7.43
CA LYS A 207 -15.40 -26.94 -6.29
C LYS A 207 -16.36 -28.10 -6.07
N ARG A 208 -15.91 -29.32 -6.39
CA ARG A 208 -16.71 -30.51 -6.14
C ARG A 208 -17.10 -30.48 -4.67
N PRO A 209 -18.38 -30.70 -4.33
CA PRO A 209 -18.80 -30.70 -2.93
C PRO A 209 -17.86 -31.63 -2.17
N LYS A 210 -17.21 -31.09 -1.13
CA LYS A 210 -16.45 -31.91 -0.20
C LYS A 210 -17.49 -32.84 0.41
N ALA A 211 -17.46 -34.12 0.04
CA ALA A 211 -18.28 -35.11 0.72
C ALA A 211 -17.94 -34.99 2.21
N ASP A 212 -18.93 -34.62 3.02
CA ASP A 212 -18.81 -34.54 4.47
C ASP A 212 -18.32 -35.90 4.96
N ALA A 213 -17.04 -35.97 5.32
CA ALA A 213 -16.45 -37.12 6.00
C ALA A 213 -16.85 -37.14 7.48
N ALA A 214 -18.03 -36.62 7.81
CA ALA A 214 -18.53 -36.47 9.18
C ALA A 214 -19.01 -37.80 9.80
N ASP A 215 -18.92 -38.94 9.10
CA ASP A 215 -19.39 -40.23 9.62
C ASP A 215 -18.46 -41.42 9.33
N ARG A 216 -17.14 -41.18 9.16
CA ARG A 216 -16.17 -42.28 9.24
C ARG A 216 -15.90 -42.62 10.69
N LYS A 217 -16.64 -43.59 11.22
CA LYS A 217 -16.31 -44.29 12.47
C LYS A 217 -14.82 -44.64 12.49
N PRO A 218 -14.09 -44.37 13.59
CA PRO A 218 -12.67 -44.75 13.68
C PRO A 218 -12.55 -46.26 13.47
N GLU A 219 -11.65 -46.68 12.58
CA GLU A 219 -11.37 -48.09 12.36
C GLU A 219 -10.98 -48.74 13.70
N PRO A 220 -11.51 -49.93 14.03
CA PRO A 220 -11.15 -50.61 15.27
C PRO A 220 -9.65 -50.91 15.24
N ALA A 221 -8.95 -50.47 16.29
CA ALA A 221 -7.52 -50.68 16.44
C ALA A 221 -7.18 -52.16 16.19
N LYS A 222 -6.34 -52.40 15.17
CA LYS A 222 -5.93 -53.75 14.78
C LYS A 222 -5.34 -54.47 16.00
N ALA A 223 -5.81 -55.68 16.26
CA ALA A 223 -5.34 -56.48 17.39
C ALA A 223 -3.81 -56.68 17.27
N LYS A 224 -3.09 -56.36 18.36
CA LYS A 224 -1.63 -56.52 18.44
C LYS A 224 -1.21 -57.89 17.94
N THR A 225 -0.29 -57.92 17.00
CA THR A 225 0.20 -59.16 16.39
C THR A 225 0.96 -59.99 17.43
N SER A 226 1.08 -61.31 17.20
CA SER A 226 1.79 -62.21 18.12
C SER A 226 3.24 -61.77 18.39
N ALA A 227 3.88 -61.11 17.41
CA ALA A 227 5.22 -60.55 17.54
C ALA A 227 5.29 -59.40 18.57
N GLU A 228 4.32 -58.48 18.57
CA GLU A 228 4.27 -57.37 19.53
C GLU A 228 3.99 -57.85 20.96
N ARG A 229 3.25 -58.95 21.11
CA ARG A 229 3.01 -59.57 22.42
C ARG A 229 4.26 -60.23 22.99
N LEU A 230 5.10 -60.83 22.15
CA LEU A 230 6.36 -61.42 22.58
C LEU A 230 7.41 -60.35 22.91
N ALA A 231 7.46 -59.26 22.15
CA ALA A 231 8.37 -58.15 22.42
C ALA A 231 8.08 -57.47 23.77
N ALA A 232 6.81 -57.33 24.14
CA ALA A 232 6.41 -56.77 25.44
C ALA A 232 6.70 -57.70 26.65
N LEU A 233 7.00 -58.98 26.41
CA LEU A 233 7.33 -59.95 27.46
C LEU A 233 8.86 -60.04 27.71
N LEU A 234 9.66 -59.55 26.76
CA LEU A 234 11.13 -59.70 26.73
C LEU A 234 11.89 -58.38 26.95
N GLY A 235 11.20 -57.25 27.10
CA GLY A 235 11.75 -55.96 27.55
C GLY A 235 11.26 -55.62 28.94
#